data_AF-A0A378AZS0-F1
#
_entry.id   AF-A0A378AZS0-F1
#
_cell.length_a   1.000
_cell.length_b   1.000
_cell.length_c   1.000
_cell.angle_alpha   90.00
_cell.angle_beta   90.00
_cell.angle_gamma   90.00
#
_symmetry.space_group_name_H-M   'P 1'
#
loop_
_entity.id
_entity.type
_entity.pdbx_description
1 polymer ?
#
loop_
_entity_poly.entity_id
_entity_poly.type
_entity_poly.pdbx_seq_one_letter_code
_entity_poly.pdbx_strand_id
1 'polypeptide(L)' 'MSGKRWIFLWLPLSLLAAERDPFQPVEDPCRTAQLSQWRYGGAVGDDAGWTGFLQDGNGKWRRVRMDEQLPTAGG' A
#
# COMPACT_ATOMS: atom_id res chain seq x y z
N MET A 1 -15.25 16.49 44.37
CA MET A 1 -15.42 15.88 43.03
C MET A 1 -14.08 15.84 42.30
N SER A 2 -13.19 14.86 42.58
CA SER A 2 -11.84 14.82 41.97
C SER A 2 -11.52 13.49 41.27
N GLY A 3 -12.04 12.36 41.77
CA GLY A 3 -11.71 11.03 41.22
C GLY A 3 -12.21 10.74 39.80
N LYS A 4 -13.27 11.40 39.33
CA LYS A 4 -13.82 11.19 37.97
C LYS A 4 -12.89 11.75 36.88
N ARG A 5 -12.13 12.80 37.19
CA ARG A 5 -11.34 13.58 36.23
C ARG A 5 -10.04 12.87 35.85
N TRP A 6 -9.53 12.00 36.72
CA TRP A 6 -8.32 11.22 36.48
C TRP A 6 -8.55 10.03 35.55
N ILE A 7 -9.75 9.42 35.60
CA ILE A 7 -10.14 8.32 34.71
C ILE A 7 -10.16 8.77 33.25
N PHE A 8 -10.64 10.00 32.98
CA PHE A 8 -10.63 10.59 31.64
C PHE A 8 -9.22 10.86 31.09
N LEU A 9 -8.21 11.02 31.95
CA LEU A 9 -6.83 11.22 31.53
C LEU A 9 -6.09 9.88 31.35
N TRP A 10 -6.46 8.86 32.13
CA TRP A 10 -5.77 7.57 32.09
C TRP A 10 -6.17 6.71 30.89
N LEU A 11 -7.46 6.73 30.52
CA LEU A 11 -7.97 5.97 29.37
C LEU A 11 -7.30 6.31 28.02
N PRO A 12 -7.16 7.58 27.61
CA PRO A 12 -6.50 7.92 26.34
C PRO A 12 -4.99 7.61 26.37
N LEU A 13 -4.35 7.75 27.54
CA LEU A 13 -2.92 7.50 27.69
C LEU A 13 -2.57 6.02 27.51
N SER A 14 -3.42 5.10 27.99
CA SER A 14 -3.24 3.66 27.79
C SER A 14 -3.43 3.23 26.34
N LEU A 15 -4.29 3.91 25.57
CA LEU A 15 -4.47 3.66 24.13
C LEU A 15 -3.26 4.11 23.31
N LEU A 16 -2.58 5.18 23.75
CA LEU A 16 -1.36 5.69 23.13
C LEU A 16 -0.12 4.82 23.43
N ALA A 17 -0.14 4.05 24.51
CA ALA A 17 0.96 3.19 24.95
C ALA A 17 0.92 1.76 24.38
N ALA A 18 -0.05 1.45 23.52
CA ALA A 18 -0.10 0.16 22.83
C ALA A 18 1.04 0.09 21.81
N GLU A 19 2.14 -0.57 22.16
CA GLU A 19 3.20 -0.90 21.22
C GLU A 19 2.64 -1.80 20.11
N ARG A 20 3.05 -1.53 18.87
CA ARG A 20 2.72 -2.40 17.73
C ARG A 20 3.32 -3.77 17.99
N ASP A 21 2.58 -4.81 17.62
CA ASP A 21 3.11 -6.17 17.58
C ASP A 21 4.33 -6.21 16.63
N PRO A 22 5.55 -6.50 17.11
CA PRO A 22 6.76 -6.54 16.29
C PRO A 22 6.71 -7.60 15.18
N PHE A 23 5.83 -8.60 15.31
CA PHE A 23 5.64 -9.65 14.31
C PHE A 23 4.63 -9.28 13.24
N GLN A 24 3.86 -8.19 13.43
CA GLN A 24 2.97 -7.70 12.39
C GLN A 24 3.75 -6.85 11.37
N PRO A 25 3.47 -7.04 10.06
CA PRO A 25 4.07 -6.21 9.03
C PRO A 25 3.67 -4.75 9.23
N VAL A 26 4.58 -3.85 8.85
CA VAL A 26 4.30 -2.41 8.82
C VAL A 26 3.12 -2.18 7.89
N GLU A 27 2.14 -1.39 8.36
CA GLU A 27 1.03 -0.93 7.53
C GLU A 27 1.61 -0.21 6.31
N ASP A 28 1.24 -0.65 5.12
CA ASP A 28 1.75 -0.10 3.86
C ASP A 28 0.61 0.66 3.15
N PRO A 29 0.34 1.92 3.56
CA PRO A 29 -0.77 2.70 3.03
C PRO A 29 -0.63 2.94 1.52
N CYS A 30 0.61 3.00 1.03
CA CYS A 30 0.92 3.19 -0.38
C CYS A 30 0.97 1.87 -1.17
N ARG A 31 0.79 0.72 -0.51
CA ARG A 31 0.85 -0.63 -1.09
C ARG A 31 2.15 -0.85 -1.91
N THR A 32 3.24 -0.23 -1.48
CA THR A 32 4.58 -0.33 -2.04
C THR A 32 5.08 -1.77 -2.12
N ALA A 33 4.77 -2.58 -1.10
CA ALA A 33 5.10 -3.99 -1.04
C ALA A 33 4.45 -4.78 -2.18
N GLN A 34 3.23 -4.42 -2.57
CA GLN A 34 2.58 -5.04 -3.72
C GLN A 34 3.25 -4.62 -5.04
N LEU A 35 3.65 -3.36 -5.18
CA LEU A 35 4.35 -2.87 -6.36
C LEU A 35 5.66 -3.64 -6.61
N SER A 36 6.36 -4.04 -5.53
CA SER A 36 7.60 -4.82 -5.62
C SER A 36 7.44 -6.18 -6.30
N GLN A 37 6.21 -6.71 -6.36
CA GLN A 37 5.90 -7.99 -7.00
C GLN A 37 5.78 -7.86 -8.52
N TRP A 38 5.63 -6.66 -9.06
CA TRP A 38 5.49 -6.43 -10.49
C TRP A 38 6.82 -6.61 -11.21
N ARG A 39 6.77 -7.04 -12.47
CA ARG A 39 7.96 -7.22 -13.33
C ARG A 39 7.77 -6.45 -14.64
N TYR A 40 8.77 -5.65 -14.99
CA TYR A 40 8.79 -4.92 -16.25
C TYR A 40 9.30 -5.82 -17.40
N GLY A 41 8.49 -5.97 -18.44
CA GLY A 41 8.80 -6.78 -19.62
C GLY A 41 9.29 -5.99 -20.83
N GLY A 42 9.18 -4.66 -20.78
CA GLY A 42 9.54 -3.77 -21.88
C GLY A 42 8.41 -2.81 -22.25
N ALA A 43 8.66 -1.97 -23.24
CA ALA A 43 7.68 -1.05 -23.79
C ALA A 43 7.88 -0.93 -25.29
N VAL A 44 6.79 -0.65 -26.01
CA VAL A 44 6.79 -0.35 -27.43
C VAL A 44 6.04 0.96 -27.63
N GLY A 45 6.53 1.81 -28.52
CA GLY A 45 5.86 3.07 -28.82
C GLY A 45 6.22 3.60 -30.20
N ASP A 46 5.36 4.50 -30.67
CA ASP A 46 5.49 5.29 -31.88
C ASP A 46 5.07 6.74 -31.58
N ASP A 47 4.89 7.56 -32.63
CA ASP A 47 4.46 8.96 -32.50
C ASP A 47 3.06 9.11 -31.84
N ALA A 48 2.23 8.05 -31.83
CA ALA A 48 0.92 8.06 -31.20
C ALA A 48 0.96 7.67 -29.72
N GLY A 49 2.07 7.12 -29.23
CA GLY A 49 2.32 6.94 -27.79
C GLY A 49 3.01 5.62 -27.42
N TRP A 50 3.23 5.45 -26.11
CA TRP A 50 3.92 4.30 -25.53
C TRP A 50 2.96 3.34 -24.83
N THR A 51 3.17 2.04 -25.07
CA THR A 51 2.52 0.94 -24.36
C THR A 51 3.58 0.11 -23.62
N GLY A 52 3.47 0.03 -22.30
CA GLY A 52 4.31 -0.80 -21.45
C GLY A 52 3.72 -2.20 -21.26
N PHE A 53 4.60 -3.18 -21.06
CA PHE A 53 4.24 -4.54 -20.69
C PHE A 53 4.71 -4.83 -19.27
N LEU A 54 3.76 -5.13 -18.40
CA LEU A 54 4.01 -5.41 -16.99
C LEU A 54 3.40 -6.76 -16.62
N GLN A 55 4.14 -7.56 -15.87
CA GLN A 55 3.60 -8.74 -15.20
C GLN A 55 3.25 -8.37 -13.76
N ASP A 56 2.04 -8.68 -13.32
CA ASP A 56 1.65 -8.48 -11.93
C ASP A 56 2.21 -9.58 -11.00
N GLY A 57 1.98 -9.43 -9.69
CA GLY A 57 2.42 -10.41 -8.69
C GLY A 57 1.80 -11.81 -8.81
N ASN A 58 0.72 -11.97 -9.59
CA ASN A 58 0.08 -13.26 -9.86
C ASN A 58 0.60 -13.89 -11.18
N GLY A 59 1.59 -13.26 -11.82
CA GLY A 59 2.16 -13.73 -13.08
C GLY A 59 1.34 -13.35 -14.32
N LYS A 60 0.27 -12.54 -14.19
CA LYS A 60 -0.56 -12.12 -15.31
C LYS A 60 0.08 -10.92 -16.02
N TRP A 61 0.26 -11.07 -17.33
CA TRP A 61 0.73 -9.99 -18.20
C TRP A 61 -0.37 -8.98 -18.49
N ARG A 62 0.00 -7.71 -18.43
CA ARG A 62 -0.86 -6.55 -18.64
C ARG A 62 -0.16 -5.56 -19.57
N ARG A 63 -0.96 -4.91 -20.41
CA ARG A 63 -0.53 -3.76 -21.22
C ARG A 63 -0.99 -2.52 -20.49
N VAL A 64 -0.12 -1.54 -20.35
CA VAL A 64 -0.42 -0.29 -19.67
C VAL A 64 0.01 0.89 -20.53
N ARG A 65 -0.69 2.01 -20.41
CA ARG A 65 -0.26 3.29 -20.98
C ARG A 65 0.48 4.13 -19.96
N MET A 66 1.15 5.18 -20.45
CA MET A 66 1.64 6.23 -19.57
C MET A 66 0.48 6.81 -18.75
N ASP A 67 0.77 7.13 -17.50
CA ASP A 67 -0.17 7.67 -16.49
C ASP A 67 -1.35 6.76 -16.13
N GLU A 68 -1.37 5.51 -16.62
CA GLU A 68 -2.37 4.53 -16.22
C GLU A 68 -2.09 4.02 -14.81
N GLN A 69 -3.07 4.13 -13.92
CA GLN A 69 -2.94 3.62 -12.56
C GLN A 69 -2.95 2.10 -12.55
N LEU A 70 -1.90 1.51 -11.97
CA LEU A 70 -1.80 0.07 -11.86
C LEU A 70 -2.87 -0.48 -10.90
N PRO A 71 -3.62 -1.51 -11.31
CA PRO A 71 -4.60 -2.14 -10.47
C PRO A 71 -3.91 -2.76 -9.27
N THR A 72 -4.46 -2.51 -8.10
CA THR A 72 -4.00 -3.17 -6.88
C THR A 72 -4.49 -4.62 -6.92
N ALA A 73 -3.64 -5.59 -6.57
CA ALA A 73 -4.08 -6.98 -6.47
C ALA A 73 -5.02 -7.07 -5.24
N GLY A 74 -6.32 -6.92 -5.48
CA GLY A 74 -7.36 -6.92 -4.46
C GLY A 74 -8.44 -5.88 -4.77
N GLY A 75 -9.46 -6.30 -5.53
CA GLY A 75 -10.67 -5.52 -5.87
C GLY A 75 -10.83 -5.32 -7.37
#